data_AF-A0A523TGZ3-F1
#
_entry.id   AF-A0A523TGZ3-F1
#
_cell.length_a   1.000
_cell.length_b   1.000
_cell.length_c   1.000
_cell.angle_alpha   90.00
_cell.angle_beta   90.00
_cell.angle_gamma   90.00
#
_symmetry.space_group_name_H-M   'P 1'
#
loop_
_entity.id
_entity.type
_entity.pdbx_description
1 polymer ?
#
loop_
_entity_poly.entity_id
_entity_poly.type
_entity_poly.pdbx_seq_one_letter_code
_entity_poly.pdbx_strand_id
1 'polypeptide(L)'
;MDSPDENPALPTAPGLPWCSLRAVDVGAITALATTCLAADGGHLLGATDAYIREHYLPARSGSSIGAFETDGRLVACAATQPTQTANGYWSTIVGQVHPAYRRRGFGSFLLRWSIAEASRLIATCPPDRAHVLQLTTETLTEAAARLFERHGFTQQFAEDVMRRDLADPPQAVLLPSGIRFATWAPALADQFFAVYQA
;
A
#
# COMPACT_ATOMS: atom_id res chain seq x y z
N MET A 1 -24.75 -18.32 -23.94
CA MET A 1 -23.66 -17.99 -24.89
C MET A 1 -23.29 -16.57 -24.57
N ASP A 2 -22.53 -16.40 -23.48
CA ASP A 2 -22.20 -15.09 -22.92
C ASP A 2 -21.00 -14.53 -23.69
N SER A 3 -21.18 -13.33 -24.24
CA SER A 3 -20.14 -12.65 -25.02
C SER A 3 -19.03 -12.14 -24.07
N PRO A 4 -17.74 -12.37 -24.38
CA PRO A 4 -16.64 -12.07 -23.46
C PRO A 4 -16.04 -10.65 -23.62
N ASP A 5 -16.80 -9.67 -24.15
CA ASP A 5 -16.21 -8.42 -24.64
C ASP A 5 -16.81 -7.14 -24.02
N GLU A 6 -17.40 -7.22 -22.83
CA GLU A 6 -17.70 -6.02 -22.04
C GLU A 6 -16.46 -5.64 -21.22
N ASN A 7 -15.57 -4.86 -21.84
CA ASN A 7 -14.58 -4.10 -21.11
C ASN A 7 -15.32 -3.26 -20.06
N PRO A 8 -15.12 -3.46 -18.74
CA PRO A 8 -15.91 -2.77 -17.73
C PRO A 8 -15.78 -1.26 -17.95
N ALA A 9 -16.91 -0.61 -18.23
CA ALA A 9 -16.95 0.82 -18.49
C ALA A 9 -16.19 1.55 -17.38
N LEU A 10 -15.19 2.36 -17.76
CA LEU A 10 -14.41 3.13 -16.82
C LEU A 10 -15.39 3.94 -15.94
N PRO A 11 -15.27 3.87 -14.62
CA PRO A 11 -16.22 4.53 -13.74
C PRO A 11 -16.25 6.03 -14.02
N THR A 12 -17.41 6.68 -13.86
CA THR A 12 -17.46 8.14 -13.99
C THR A 12 -16.55 8.76 -12.95
N ALA A 13 -15.50 9.43 -13.43
CA ALA A 13 -14.49 10.03 -12.58
C ALA A 13 -15.10 11.26 -11.88
N PRO A 14 -14.83 11.48 -10.57
CA PRO A 14 -15.15 12.74 -9.91
C PRO A 14 -14.56 13.91 -10.69
N GLY A 15 -15.25 15.05 -10.71
CA GLY A 15 -15.04 16.23 -11.59
C GLY A 15 -13.71 16.98 -11.47
N LEU A 16 -12.60 16.26 -11.48
CA LEU A 16 -11.22 16.70 -11.61
C LEU A 16 -10.58 15.98 -12.80
N PRO A 17 -9.53 16.54 -13.42
CA PRO A 17 -8.75 15.85 -14.42
C PRO A 17 -7.98 14.67 -13.78
N TRP A 18 -8.02 13.52 -14.46
CA TRP A 18 -7.28 12.32 -14.07
C TRP A 18 -6.20 12.02 -15.11
N CYS A 19 -4.99 11.72 -14.66
CA CYS A 19 -3.86 11.40 -15.54
C CYS A 19 -3.00 10.28 -14.96
N SER A 20 -2.18 9.68 -15.82
CA SER A 20 -1.17 8.70 -15.38
C SER A 20 -0.02 9.39 -14.64
N LEU A 21 0.40 8.81 -13.52
CA LEU A 21 1.48 9.35 -12.69
C LEU A 21 2.85 8.92 -13.22
N ARG A 22 3.82 9.81 -13.09
CA ARG A 22 5.18 9.67 -13.62
C ARG A 22 6.21 10.01 -12.56
N ALA A 23 7.47 9.71 -12.83
CA ALA A 23 8.58 9.97 -11.89
C ALA A 23 8.71 11.43 -11.42
N VAL A 24 8.23 12.40 -12.23
CA VAL A 24 8.19 13.82 -11.87
C VAL A 24 7.13 14.12 -10.79
N ASP A 25 6.11 13.28 -10.65
CA ASP A 25 4.99 13.48 -9.72
C ASP A 25 5.30 12.97 -8.30
N VAL A 26 6.49 12.41 -8.05
CA VAL A 26 6.88 11.82 -6.76
C VAL A 26 6.65 12.78 -5.59
N GLY A 27 6.99 14.07 -5.75
CA GLY A 27 6.80 15.07 -4.70
C GLY A 27 5.33 15.34 -4.38
N ALA A 28 4.46 15.31 -5.40
CA ALA A 28 3.02 15.49 -5.22
C ALA A 28 2.39 14.28 -4.50
N ILE A 29 2.85 13.07 -4.81
CA ILE A 29 2.41 11.84 -4.15
C ILE A 29 2.93 11.81 -2.69
N THR A 30 4.19 12.14 -2.45
CA THR A 30 4.77 12.27 -1.10
C THR A 30 4.01 13.29 -0.24
N ALA A 31 3.61 14.44 -0.81
CA ALA A 31 2.82 15.43 -0.11
C ALA A 31 1.41 14.93 0.26
N LEU A 32 0.76 14.20 -0.64
CA LEU A 32 -0.53 13.54 -0.37
C LEU A 32 -0.39 12.48 0.72
N ALA A 33 0.64 11.63 0.66
CA ALA A 33 0.91 10.60 1.66
C ALA A 33 1.21 11.18 3.03
N THR A 34 1.98 12.26 3.10
CA THR A 34 2.22 13.00 4.34
C THR A 34 0.92 13.51 4.95
N THR A 35 0.02 14.04 4.11
CA THR A 35 -1.27 14.55 4.57
C THR A 35 -2.19 13.43 5.08
N CYS A 36 -2.22 12.27 4.40
CA CYS A 36 -2.98 11.11 4.86
C CYS A 36 -2.40 10.54 6.16
N LEU A 37 -1.08 10.40 6.25
CA LEU A 37 -0.36 9.94 7.45
C LEU A 37 -0.64 10.84 8.66
N ALA A 38 -0.67 12.16 8.48
CA ALA A 38 -1.00 13.09 9.56
C ALA A 38 -2.46 12.97 10.04
N ALA A 39 -3.38 12.62 9.15
CA ALA A 39 -4.80 12.48 9.46
C ALA A 39 -5.17 11.12 10.08
N ASP A 40 -4.57 10.04 9.59
CA ASP A 40 -4.97 8.67 9.92
C ASP A 40 -3.96 7.94 10.81
N GLY A 41 -2.71 8.41 10.86
CA GLY A 41 -1.60 7.64 11.40
C GLY A 41 -1.00 6.69 10.36
N GLY A 42 -0.24 5.70 10.82
CA GLY A 42 0.42 4.71 9.98
C GLY A 42 1.95 4.74 10.05
N HIS A 43 2.58 3.96 9.17
CA HIS A 43 4.03 3.85 9.12
C HIS A 43 4.65 5.09 8.45
N LEU A 44 5.66 5.69 9.10
CA LEU A 44 6.30 6.91 8.56
C LEU A 44 6.98 6.68 7.21
N LEU A 45 7.47 5.47 6.95
CA LEU A 45 8.12 5.15 5.68
C LEU A 45 7.15 5.27 4.51
N GLY A 46 5.84 5.09 4.74
CA GLY A 46 4.77 5.21 3.74
C GLY A 46 4.64 6.60 3.09
N ALA A 47 5.28 7.62 3.67
CA ALA A 47 5.35 8.98 3.13
C ALA A 47 6.75 9.38 2.68
N THR A 48 7.66 8.43 2.46
CA THR A 48 9.01 8.71 1.93
C THR A 48 9.05 8.56 0.41
N ASP A 49 9.89 9.35 -0.26
CA ASP A 49 10.11 9.26 -1.71
C ASP A 49 10.50 7.84 -2.17
N ALA A 50 11.28 7.11 -1.36
CA ALA A 50 11.68 5.74 -1.67
C ALA A 50 10.46 4.82 -1.74
N TYR A 51 9.62 4.84 -0.71
CA TYR A 51 8.39 4.05 -0.67
C TYR A 51 7.43 4.45 -1.80
N ILE A 52 7.26 5.76 -2.05
CA ILE A 52 6.39 6.26 -3.13
C ILE A 52 6.87 5.79 -4.50
N ARG A 53 8.18 5.86 -4.78
CA ARG A 53 8.74 5.37 -6.05
C ARG A 53 8.50 3.88 -6.23
N GLU A 54 8.64 3.11 -5.16
CA GLU A 54 8.48 1.66 -5.20
C GLU A 54 7.02 1.23 -5.38
N HIS A 55 6.07 1.91 -4.75
CA HIS A 55 4.68 1.44 -4.67
C HIS A 55 3.69 2.21 -5.56
N TYR A 56 3.92 3.50 -5.80
CA TYR A 56 2.99 4.37 -6.57
C TYR A 56 3.45 4.69 -7.98
N LEU A 57 4.72 4.39 -8.30
CA LEU A 57 5.33 4.63 -9.61
C LEU A 57 5.86 3.31 -10.18
N PRO A 58 4.97 2.36 -10.50
CA PRO A 58 5.37 1.01 -10.86
C PRO A 58 6.26 0.99 -12.11
N ALA A 59 7.17 0.01 -12.15
CA ALA A 59 7.96 -0.28 -13.34
C ALA A 59 7.08 -0.83 -14.49
N ARG A 60 7.72 -1.32 -15.55
CA ARG A 60 7.01 -1.88 -16.72
C ARG A 60 5.92 -2.87 -16.30
N SER A 61 4.75 -2.75 -16.94
CA SER A 61 3.53 -3.54 -16.72
C SER A 61 2.62 -3.12 -15.56
N GLY A 62 3.01 -2.21 -14.66
CA GLY A 62 2.05 -1.61 -13.73
C GLY A 62 1.32 -0.40 -14.31
N SER A 63 0.28 0.05 -13.61
CA SER A 63 -0.50 1.24 -13.96
C SER A 63 -0.63 2.15 -12.74
N SER A 64 -0.62 3.47 -12.95
CA SER A 64 -0.89 4.46 -11.91
C SER A 64 -1.78 5.59 -12.43
N ILE A 65 -2.61 6.14 -11.55
CA ILE A 65 -3.52 7.24 -11.87
C ILE A 65 -3.59 8.23 -10.71
N GLY A 66 -3.76 9.51 -11.03
CA GLY A 66 -3.93 10.58 -10.05
C GLY A 66 -4.90 11.66 -10.51
N ALA A 67 -5.54 12.32 -9.55
CA ALA A 67 -6.39 13.49 -9.74
C ALA A 67 -5.70 14.73 -9.17
N PHE A 68 -5.61 15.76 -9.99
CA PHE A 68 -4.98 17.04 -9.63
C PHE A 68 -6.01 18.16 -9.57
N GLU A 69 -5.82 19.05 -8.62
CA GLU A 69 -6.45 20.37 -8.61
C GLU A 69 -5.80 21.30 -9.63
N THR A 70 -6.48 22.41 -9.92
CA THR A 70 -5.99 23.44 -10.86
C THR A 70 -4.66 24.09 -10.43
N ASP A 71 -4.35 24.06 -9.14
CA ASP A 71 -3.09 24.54 -8.55
C ASP A 71 -1.95 23.52 -8.60
N GLY A 72 -2.20 22.32 -9.17
CA GLY A 72 -1.23 21.24 -9.25
C GLY A 72 -1.16 20.35 -8.01
N ARG A 73 -2.03 20.53 -7.01
CA ARG A 73 -2.10 19.64 -5.84
C ARG A 73 -2.74 18.31 -6.21
N LEU A 74 -2.04 17.21 -5.95
CA LEU A 74 -2.60 15.86 -6.06
C LEU A 74 -3.56 15.59 -4.88
N VAL A 75 -4.78 15.19 -5.17
CA VAL A 75 -5.82 14.98 -4.14
C VAL A 75 -6.30 13.53 -4.02
N ALA A 76 -6.01 12.70 -5.02
CA ALA A 76 -6.27 11.28 -4.98
C ALA A 76 -5.33 10.56 -5.95
N CYS A 77 -4.84 9.39 -5.59
CA CYS A 77 -4.07 8.54 -6.49
C CYS A 77 -4.21 7.06 -6.16
N ALA A 78 -3.92 6.22 -7.13
CA ALA A 78 -3.73 4.79 -6.95
C ALA A 78 -2.70 4.23 -7.92
N ALA A 79 -2.15 3.08 -7.59
CA ALA A 79 -1.31 2.30 -8.48
C ALA A 79 -1.61 0.81 -8.35
N THR A 80 -1.28 0.07 -9.41
CA THR A 80 -1.36 -1.38 -9.49
C THR A 80 -0.01 -1.92 -9.96
N GLN A 81 0.51 -2.91 -9.24
CA GLN A 81 1.83 -3.49 -9.52
C GLN A 81 1.75 -5.02 -9.58
N PRO A 82 2.10 -5.63 -10.73
CA PRO A 82 2.19 -7.08 -10.82
C PRO A 82 3.46 -7.57 -10.15
N THR A 83 3.35 -8.65 -9.37
CA THR A 83 4.47 -9.35 -8.74
C THR A 83 4.33 -10.85 -8.96
N GLN A 84 5.44 -11.54 -9.25
CA GLN A 84 5.46 -12.99 -9.36
C GLN A 84 6.23 -13.59 -8.20
N THR A 85 5.63 -14.62 -7.58
CA THR A 85 6.24 -15.39 -6.49
C THR A 85 6.30 -16.86 -6.88
N ALA A 86 6.97 -17.68 -6.06
CA ALA A 86 6.92 -19.14 -6.20
C ALA A 86 5.47 -19.68 -6.12
N ASN A 87 4.61 -19.00 -5.35
CA ASN A 87 3.28 -19.49 -4.99
C ASN A 87 2.13 -18.91 -5.83
N GLY A 88 2.41 -17.91 -6.69
CA GLY A 88 1.36 -17.27 -7.48
C GLY A 88 1.75 -15.95 -8.14
N TYR A 89 0.83 -15.46 -8.95
CA TYR A 89 0.86 -14.14 -9.58
C TYR A 89 -0.03 -13.19 -8.79
N TRP A 90 0.56 -12.09 -8.36
CA TRP A 90 -0.07 -11.08 -7.52
C TRP A 90 -0.20 -9.79 -8.32
N SER A 91 -1.27 -9.04 -8.05
CA SER A 91 -1.40 -7.66 -8.48
C SER A 91 -1.79 -6.82 -7.28
N THR A 92 -0.82 -6.06 -6.78
CA THR A 92 -0.94 -5.28 -5.56
C THR A 92 -1.45 -3.89 -5.89
N ILE A 93 -2.50 -3.48 -5.19
CA ILE A 93 -3.16 -2.20 -5.29
C ILE A 93 -2.75 -1.35 -4.08
N VAL A 94 -2.32 -0.12 -4.35
CA VAL A 94 -2.19 0.94 -3.35
C VAL A 94 -3.00 2.16 -3.77
N GLY A 95 -3.45 2.96 -2.81
CA GLY A 95 -4.18 4.17 -3.13
C GLY A 95 -4.46 5.07 -1.93
N GLN A 96 -4.62 6.35 -2.21
CA GLN A 96 -4.87 7.39 -1.22
C GLN A 96 -5.86 8.43 -1.73
N VAL A 97 -6.62 8.98 -0.78
CA VAL A 97 -7.53 10.11 -1.02
C VAL A 97 -7.30 11.11 0.09
N HIS A 98 -6.98 12.34 -0.31
CA HIS A 98 -6.78 13.47 0.57
C HIS A 98 -7.99 13.59 1.53
N PRO A 99 -7.78 13.80 2.84
CA PRO A 99 -8.86 13.84 3.83
C PRO A 99 -10.07 14.71 3.43
N ALA A 100 -9.82 15.92 2.93
CA ALA A 100 -10.85 16.85 2.44
C ALA A 100 -11.63 16.40 1.18
N TYR A 101 -11.20 15.34 0.49
CA TYR A 101 -11.84 14.78 -0.72
C TYR A 101 -12.53 13.44 -0.45
N ARG A 102 -12.51 12.96 0.79
CA ARG A 102 -13.20 11.74 1.18
C ARG A 102 -14.71 11.92 1.10
N ARG A 103 -15.43 10.79 1.00
CA ARG A 103 -16.90 10.73 0.89
C ARG A 103 -17.50 11.47 -0.32
N ARG A 104 -16.66 11.82 -1.31
CA ARG A 104 -17.06 12.46 -2.58
C ARG A 104 -16.90 11.53 -3.80
N GLY A 105 -16.83 10.22 -3.57
CA GLY A 105 -16.72 9.21 -4.64
C GLY A 105 -15.31 8.86 -5.12
N PHE A 106 -14.27 9.63 -4.76
CA PHE A 106 -12.87 9.40 -5.16
C PHE A 106 -12.36 8.00 -4.80
N GLY A 107 -12.52 7.56 -3.54
CA GLY A 107 -12.06 6.24 -3.11
C GLY A 107 -12.75 5.10 -3.84
N SER A 108 -14.06 5.22 -4.08
CA SER A 108 -14.82 4.20 -4.84
C SER A 108 -14.45 4.18 -6.32
N PHE A 109 -14.19 5.34 -6.92
CA PHE A 109 -13.68 5.43 -8.28
C PHE A 109 -12.31 4.75 -8.40
N LEU A 110 -11.35 5.15 -7.54
CA LEU A 110 -10.00 4.61 -7.52
C LEU A 110 -9.99 3.10 -7.34
N LEU A 111 -10.73 2.58 -6.35
CA LEU A 111 -10.76 1.15 -6.09
C LEU A 111 -11.31 0.35 -7.27
N ARG A 112 -12.39 0.81 -7.93
CA ARG A 112 -12.92 0.15 -9.12
C ARG A 112 -11.93 0.19 -10.29
N TRP A 113 -11.30 1.34 -10.51
CA TRP A 113 -10.26 1.48 -11.53
C TRP A 113 -9.09 0.52 -11.26
N SER A 114 -8.61 0.45 -10.02
CA SER A 114 -7.52 -0.43 -9.63
C SER A 114 -7.88 -1.91 -9.75
N ILE A 115 -9.10 -2.33 -9.40
CA ILE A 115 -9.55 -3.72 -9.58
C ILE A 115 -9.57 -4.10 -11.07
N ALA A 116 -10.05 -3.20 -11.94
CA ALA A 116 -10.08 -3.45 -13.38
C ALA A 116 -8.65 -3.58 -13.95
N GLU A 117 -7.75 -2.66 -13.60
CA GLU A 117 -6.35 -2.73 -14.03
C GLU A 117 -5.65 -3.97 -13.45
N ALA A 118 -5.81 -4.26 -12.16
CA ALA A 118 -5.20 -5.41 -11.51
C ALA A 118 -5.68 -6.74 -12.12
N SER A 119 -6.98 -6.85 -12.38
CA SER A 119 -7.58 -8.01 -13.06
C SER A 119 -7.04 -8.17 -14.48
N ARG A 120 -6.92 -7.07 -15.24
CA ARG A 120 -6.37 -7.10 -16.60
C ARG A 120 -4.93 -7.62 -16.62
N LEU A 121 -4.11 -7.20 -15.64
CA LEU A 121 -2.72 -7.67 -15.53
C LEU A 121 -2.66 -9.16 -15.21
N ILE A 122 -3.43 -9.61 -14.23
CA ILE A 122 -3.48 -11.02 -13.81
C ILE A 122 -4.04 -11.93 -14.89
N ALA A 123 -5.01 -11.48 -15.68
CA ALA A 123 -5.60 -12.27 -16.77
C ALA A 123 -4.59 -12.66 -17.87
N THR A 124 -3.44 -11.96 -17.94
CA THR A 124 -2.35 -12.32 -18.86
C THR A 124 -1.41 -13.40 -18.31
N CYS A 125 -1.53 -13.74 -17.03
CA CYS A 125 -0.69 -14.75 -16.39
C CYS A 125 -1.20 -16.19 -16.70
N PRO A 126 -0.30 -17.18 -16.79
CA PRO A 126 -0.70 -18.57 -16.98
C PRO A 126 -1.54 -19.10 -15.81
N PRO A 127 -2.42 -20.09 -16.04
CA PRO A 127 -3.27 -20.67 -15.01
C PRO A 127 -2.53 -21.71 -14.13
N ASP A 128 -1.19 -21.75 -14.15
CA ASP A 128 -0.38 -22.77 -13.47
C ASP A 128 -0.26 -22.56 -11.96
N ARG A 129 -0.65 -21.38 -11.46
CA ARG A 129 -0.54 -20.97 -10.05
C ARG A 129 -1.71 -20.07 -9.65
N ALA A 130 -1.79 -19.76 -8.36
CA ALA A 130 -2.79 -18.85 -7.83
C ALA A 130 -2.68 -17.44 -8.44
N HIS A 131 -3.83 -16.83 -8.69
CA HIS A 131 -4.00 -15.47 -9.17
C HIS A 131 -4.61 -14.63 -8.04
N VAL A 132 -3.89 -13.63 -7.55
CA VAL A 132 -4.26 -12.92 -6.32
C VAL A 132 -4.29 -11.42 -6.54
N LEU A 133 -5.46 -10.80 -6.34
CA LEU A 133 -5.57 -9.36 -6.19
C LEU A 133 -5.35 -9.00 -4.72
N GLN A 134 -4.36 -8.16 -4.47
CA GLN A 134 -4.03 -7.70 -3.12
C GLN A 134 -4.23 -6.20 -3.02
N LEU A 135 -4.70 -5.73 -1.88
CA LEU A 135 -4.70 -4.32 -1.52
C LEU A 135 -3.84 -4.13 -0.27
N THR A 136 -2.93 -3.17 -0.32
CA THR A 136 -2.12 -2.77 0.84
C THR A 136 -2.44 -1.33 1.24
N THR A 137 -2.51 -1.09 2.55
CA THR A 137 -2.73 0.24 3.12
C THR A 137 -1.96 0.36 4.43
N GLU A 138 -1.31 1.51 4.64
CA GLU A 138 -0.53 1.79 5.86
C GLU A 138 -1.43 2.08 7.07
N THR A 139 -2.69 2.40 6.83
CA THR A 139 -3.70 2.52 7.89
C THR A 139 -5.06 2.09 7.37
N LEU A 140 -5.66 1.14 8.06
CA LEU A 140 -7.01 0.68 7.75
C LEU A 140 -8.01 1.48 8.59
N THR A 141 -8.44 2.63 8.07
CA THR A 141 -9.57 3.36 8.67
C THR A 141 -10.86 2.56 8.51
N GLU A 142 -11.83 2.74 9.42
CA GLU A 142 -13.13 2.07 9.35
C GLU A 142 -13.88 2.39 8.03
N ALA A 143 -13.71 3.60 7.49
CA ALA A 143 -14.27 3.99 6.21
C ALA A 143 -13.63 3.25 5.02
N ALA A 144 -12.31 3.01 5.08
CA ALA A 144 -11.57 2.22 4.09
C ALA A 144 -11.93 0.73 4.19
N ALA A 145 -11.98 0.16 5.40
CA ALA A 145 -12.41 -1.22 5.64
C ALA A 145 -13.76 -1.51 5.00
N ARG A 146 -14.79 -0.71 5.32
CA ARG A 146 -16.12 -0.82 4.70
C ARG A 146 -16.08 -0.67 3.18
N LEU A 147 -15.19 0.17 2.64
CA LEU A 147 -15.04 0.31 1.20
C LEU A 147 -14.48 -0.97 0.57
N PHE A 148 -13.43 -1.54 1.16
CA PHE A 148 -12.79 -2.76 0.66
C PHE A 148 -13.72 -3.97 0.75
N GLU A 149 -14.43 -4.13 1.87
CA GLU A 149 -15.41 -5.20 2.08
C GLU A 149 -16.54 -5.17 1.05
N ARG A 150 -17.07 -3.98 0.72
CA ARG A 150 -18.09 -3.84 -0.34
C ARG A 150 -17.60 -4.25 -1.73
N HIS A 151 -16.29 -4.32 -1.93
CA HIS A 151 -15.66 -4.78 -3.17
C HIS A 151 -15.09 -6.20 -3.05
N GLY A 152 -15.47 -6.96 -2.01
CA GLY A 152 -15.11 -8.37 -1.85
C GLY A 152 -13.72 -8.63 -1.27
N PHE A 153 -13.01 -7.59 -0.82
CA PHE A 153 -11.75 -7.77 -0.10
C PHE A 153 -12.01 -8.20 1.33
N THR A 154 -11.14 -9.06 1.85
CA THR A 154 -11.10 -9.45 3.26
C THR A 154 -9.71 -9.18 3.82
N GLN A 155 -9.63 -8.74 5.08
CA GLN A 155 -8.35 -8.51 5.73
C GLN A 155 -7.68 -9.85 6.05
N GLN A 156 -6.52 -10.10 5.45
CA GLN A 156 -5.74 -11.33 5.65
C GLN A 156 -4.55 -11.12 6.60
N PHE A 157 -4.11 -9.87 6.76
CA PHE A 157 -2.90 -9.51 7.48
C PHE A 157 -3.01 -8.09 8.03
N ALA A 158 -2.40 -7.85 9.19
CA ALA A 158 -2.22 -6.53 9.77
C ALA A 158 -0.96 -6.50 10.63
N GLU A 159 -0.34 -5.33 10.70
CA GLU A 159 0.81 -5.04 11.56
C GLU A 159 0.51 -3.80 12.40
N ASP A 160 0.84 -3.88 13.69
CA ASP A 160 0.78 -2.73 14.58
C ASP A 160 2.14 -2.03 14.62
N VAL A 161 2.18 -0.79 14.14
CA VAL A 161 3.39 0.05 14.21
C VAL A 161 3.43 0.74 15.57
N MET A 162 4.22 0.21 16.48
CA MET A 162 4.39 0.76 17.82
C MET A 162 5.40 1.92 17.85
N ARG A 163 5.11 2.96 18.65
CA ARG A 163 6.00 4.12 18.85
C ARG A 163 6.08 4.47 20.32
N ARG A 164 7.26 4.89 20.76
CA ARG A 164 7.49 5.46 22.09
C ARG A 164 8.37 6.70 21.95
N ASP A 165 7.96 7.77 22.63
CA ASP A 165 8.84 8.92 22.84
C ASP A 165 9.94 8.53 23.83
N LEU A 166 11.20 8.74 23.44
CA LEU A 166 12.37 8.41 24.24
C LEU A 166 12.85 9.60 25.10
N ALA A 167 12.14 10.74 25.07
CA ALA A 167 12.37 11.82 26.01
C ALA A 167 12.08 11.40 27.47
N ASP A 168 11.14 10.47 27.66
CA ASP A 168 10.91 9.78 28.94
C ASP A 168 11.64 8.43 28.95
N PRO A 169 12.68 8.25 29.79
CA PRO A 169 13.46 7.03 29.81
C PRO A 169 12.57 5.82 30.12
N PRO A 170 12.80 4.66 29.46
CA PRO A 170 12.06 3.46 29.77
C PRO A 170 12.31 3.04 31.23
N GLN A 171 11.31 2.41 31.84
CA GLN A 171 11.46 1.83 33.17
C GLN A 171 12.65 0.85 33.18
N ALA A 172 13.54 0.99 34.16
CA ALA A 172 14.61 0.04 34.37
C ALA A 172 14.03 -1.35 34.69
N VAL A 173 14.43 -2.35 33.90
CA VAL A 173 14.02 -3.75 34.08
C VAL A 173 15.18 -4.55 34.65
N LEU A 174 14.94 -5.25 35.75
CA LEU A 174 15.89 -6.23 36.29
C LEU A 174 15.82 -7.50 35.44
N LEU A 175 16.98 -7.97 34.96
CA LEU A 175 17.06 -9.23 34.25
C LEU A 175 16.84 -10.41 35.22
N PRO A 176 16.10 -11.45 34.79
CA PRO A 176 16.06 -12.72 35.53
C PRO A 176 17.45 -13.31 35.76
N SER A 177 17.61 -14.07 36.83
CA SER A 177 18.86 -14.76 37.14
C SER A 177 19.30 -15.65 35.95
N GLY A 178 20.58 -15.56 35.58
CA GLY A 178 21.16 -16.31 34.47
C GLY A 178 21.06 -15.63 33.10
N ILE A 179 20.38 -14.48 32.99
CA ILE A 179 20.30 -13.70 31.75
C ILE A 179 21.25 -12.51 31.82
N ARG A 180 21.94 -12.22 30.72
CA ARG A 180 22.81 -11.05 30.57
C ARG A 180 22.59 -10.39 29.22
N PHE A 181 22.71 -9.06 29.18
CA PHE A 181 22.84 -8.35 27.91
C PHE A 181 24.24 -8.56 27.33
N ALA A 182 24.31 -8.69 26.01
CA ALA A 182 25.56 -8.67 25.26
C ALA A 182 25.35 -7.81 24.01
N THR A 183 26.32 -6.95 23.71
CA THR A 183 26.36 -6.27 22.42
C THR A 183 26.73 -7.28 21.34
N TRP A 184 26.17 -7.11 20.14
CA TRP A 184 26.55 -7.92 18.99
C TRP A 184 28.07 -7.92 18.80
N ALA A 185 28.61 -9.10 18.47
CA ALA A 185 30.00 -9.30 18.08
C ALA A 185 30.07 -10.47 17.07
N PRO A 186 31.02 -10.46 16.12
CA PRO A 186 31.15 -11.54 15.14
C PRO A 186 31.26 -12.94 15.75
N ALA A 187 31.92 -13.07 16.91
CA ALA A 187 32.05 -14.34 17.64
C ALA A 187 30.71 -14.92 18.17
N LEU A 188 29.64 -14.11 18.18
CA LEU A 188 28.29 -14.54 18.59
C LEU A 188 27.41 -14.92 17.38
N ALA A 189 27.91 -14.83 16.14
CA ALA A 189 27.11 -15.05 14.94
C ALA A 189 26.46 -16.43 14.92
N ASP A 190 27.21 -17.49 15.23
CA ASP A 190 26.69 -18.86 15.23
C ASP A 190 25.54 -19.03 16.24
N GLN A 191 25.67 -18.43 17.44
CA GLN A 191 24.62 -18.46 18.46
C GLN A 191 23.38 -17.67 18.02
N PHE A 192 23.59 -16.51 17.39
CA PHE A 192 22.50 -15.71 16.84
C PHE A 192 21.70 -16.49 15.77
N PHE A 193 22.40 -17.10 14.80
CA PHE A 193 21.75 -17.87 13.74
C PHE A 193 21.09 -19.14 14.25
N ALA A 194 21.67 -19.81 15.24
CA ALA A 194 21.06 -20.97 15.89
C ALA A 194 19.69 -20.64 16.51
N VAL A 195 19.53 -19.43 17.07
CA VAL A 195 18.24 -18.96 17.61
C VAL A 195 17.26 -18.55 16.52
N TYR A 196 17.72 -17.87 15.47
CA TYR A 196 16.85 -17.41 14.37
C TYR A 196 16.25 -18.58 13.57
N GLN A 197 16.95 -19.71 13.49
CA GLN A 197 16.52 -20.90 12.76
C GLN A 197 15.72 -21.92 13.60
N ALA A 198 15.68 -21.74 14.92
CA ALA A 198 14.96 -22.62 15.85
C ALA A 198 13.45 -22.33 15.87
#